data_AF-A0A954Q0T7-F1
#
_entry.id   AF-A0A954Q0T7-F1
#
_cell.length_a   1.000
_cell.length_b   1.000
_cell.length_c   1.000
_cell.angle_alpha   90.00
_cell.angle_beta   90.00
_cell.angle_gamma   90.00
#
_symmetry.space_group_name_H-M   'P 1'
#
loop_
_entity.id
_entity.type
_entity.pdbx_description
1 polymer ?
#
loop_
_entity_poly.entity_id
_entity_poly.type
_entity_poly.pdbx_seq_one_letter_code
_entity_poly.pdbx_strand_id
1 'polypeptide(L)'
;MIDRKGFTLLEVIVALALMGSVLVGSLMAFSIHRRQLSQAEKRIQATILADRLVDELSSQQGGIPVNGRGTVPGNGNWIWQTSPLGTAAFSTATMQIVRFQIMETSPTPTRLVSVDIVVAERTP
;
A
#
# COMPACT_ATOMS: atom_id res chain seq x y z
N MET A 1 -44.12 37.47 31.95
CA MET A 1 -43.52 38.45 31.02
C MET A 1 -42.36 37.74 30.34
N ILE A 2 -42.50 37.32 29.08
CA ILE A 2 -41.47 36.55 28.38
C ILE A 2 -40.51 37.57 27.77
N ASP A 3 -39.30 37.64 28.32
CA ASP A 3 -38.24 38.52 27.86
C ASP A 3 -37.77 38.06 26.48
N ARG A 4 -38.20 38.76 25.42
CA ARG A 4 -37.74 38.48 24.05
C ARG A 4 -36.36 39.09 23.87
N LYS A 5 -35.33 38.42 24.39
CA LYS A 5 -33.93 38.73 24.05
C LYS A 5 -33.70 38.35 22.59
N GLY A 6 -33.55 39.35 21.72
CA GLY A 6 -33.13 39.15 20.34
C GLY A 6 -31.68 38.68 20.27
N PHE A 7 -31.36 37.86 19.26
CA PHE A 7 -29.99 37.45 18.97
C PHE A 7 -29.12 38.67 18.70
N THR A 8 -27.95 38.73 19.32
CA THR A 8 -26.98 39.80 19.04
C THR A 8 -26.22 39.50 17.75
N LEU A 9 -25.77 40.53 17.03
CA LEU A 9 -24.93 40.36 15.84
C LEU A 9 -23.66 39.55 16.16
N LEU A 10 -23.08 39.78 17.35
CA LEU A 10 -21.90 39.06 17.83
C LEU A 10 -22.18 37.55 17.96
N GLU A 11 -23.32 37.18 18.53
CA GLU A 11 -23.70 35.78 18.72
C GLU A 11 -23.86 35.03 17.39
N VAL A 12 -24.47 35.69 16.39
CA VAL A 12 -24.60 35.12 15.04
C VAL A 12 -23.23 34.94 14.38
N ILE A 13 -22.33 35.92 14.50
CA ILE A 13 -20.97 35.82 13.95
C ILE A 13 -20.19 34.68 14.62
N VAL A 14 -20.27 34.56 15.94
CA VAL A 14 -19.62 33.47 16.68
C VAL A 14 -20.19 32.12 16.27
N ALA A 15 -21.51 31.98 16.17
CA ALA A 15 -22.15 30.75 15.73
C ALA A 15 -21.72 30.36 14.29
N LEU A 16 -21.69 31.32 13.37
CA LEU A 16 -21.22 31.10 12.00
C LEU A 16 -19.74 30.72 11.95
N ALA A 17 -18.89 31.37 12.76
CA ALA A 17 -17.48 31.04 12.85
C ALA A 17 -17.27 29.61 13.37
N LEU A 18 -17.97 29.22 14.44
CA LEU A 18 -17.93 27.86 14.99
C LEU A 18 -18.42 26.82 13.98
N MET A 19 -19.55 27.09 13.32
CA MET A 19 -20.09 26.20 12.28
C MET A 19 -19.11 26.05 11.11
N GLY A 20 -18.51 27.15 10.66
CA GLY A 20 -17.49 27.14 9.61
C GLY A 20 -16.28 26.28 10.00
N SER A 21 -15.75 26.46 11.21
CA SER A 21 -14.62 25.65 11.71
C SER A 21 -14.95 24.16 11.76
N VAL A 22 -16.14 23.79 12.25
CA VAL A 22 -16.58 22.39 12.34
C VAL A 22 -16.73 21.76 10.95
N LEU A 23 -17.32 22.49 10.00
CA LEU A 23 -17.47 22.01 8.62
C LEU A 23 -16.12 21.79 7.94
N VAL A 24 -15.20 22.74 8.08
CA VAL A 24 -13.85 22.61 7.51
C VAL A 24 -13.11 21.42 8.14
N GLY A 25 -13.17 21.28 9.46
CA GLY A 25 -12.56 20.14 10.16
C GLY A 25 -13.12 18.80 9.69
N SER A 26 -14.44 18.71 9.52
CA SER A 26 -15.12 17.50 9.03
C SER A 26 -14.69 17.14 7.61
N LEU A 27 -14.58 18.13 6.72
CA LEU A 27 -14.16 17.90 5.34
C LEU A 27 -12.69 17.45 5.25
N MET A 28 -11.81 18.03 6.07
CA MET A 28 -10.41 17.60 6.15
C MET A 28 -10.29 16.15 6.63
N ALA A 29 -11.00 15.80 7.71
CA ALA A 29 -11.03 14.43 8.23
C ALA A 29 -11.54 13.44 7.18
N PHE A 30 -12.64 13.79 6.49
CA PHE A 30 -13.19 12.96 5.42
C PHE A 30 -12.19 12.77 4.25
N SER A 31 -11.50 13.83 3.84
CA SER A 31 -10.49 13.77 2.77
C SER A 31 -9.33 12.83 3.14
N ILE A 32 -8.87 12.87 4.38
CA ILE A 32 -7.82 11.98 4.88
C ILE A 32 -8.30 10.53 4.85
N HIS A 33 -9.51 10.25 5.36
CA HIS A 33 -10.07 8.89 5.36
C HIS A 33 -10.25 8.33 3.95
N ARG A 34 -10.70 9.13 2.99
CA ARG A 34 -10.79 8.72 1.58
C ARG A 34 -9.44 8.32 1.01
N ARG A 35 -8.39 9.09 1.29
CA ARG A 35 -7.02 8.77 0.86
C ARG A 35 -6.51 7.49 1.51
N GLN A 36 -6.77 7.30 2.81
CA GLN A 36 -6.40 6.08 3.53
C GLN A 36 -7.09 4.85 2.94
N LEU A 37 -8.39 4.94 2.65
CA LEU A 37 -9.16 3.85 2.06
C LEU A 37 -8.59 3.46 0.69
N SER A 38 -8.34 4.44 -0.19
CA SER A 38 -7.76 4.17 -1.51
C SER A 38 -6.38 3.50 -1.41
N GLN A 39 -5.55 3.91 -0.45
CA GLN A 39 -4.24 3.27 -0.23
C GLN A 39 -4.38 1.85 0.33
N ALA A 40 -5.34 1.60 1.21
CA ALA A 40 -5.63 0.27 1.72
C ALA A 40 -6.13 -0.67 0.63
N GLU A 41 -7.05 -0.21 -0.23
CA GLU A 41 -7.56 -0.97 -1.38
C GLU A 41 -6.41 -1.35 -2.34
N LYS A 42 -5.54 -0.40 -2.68
CA LYS A 42 -4.33 -0.69 -3.49
C LYS A 42 -3.45 -1.76 -2.86
N ARG A 43 -3.21 -1.69 -1.54
CA ARG A 43 -2.39 -2.68 -0.83
C ARG A 43 -3.03 -4.06 -0.80
N ILE A 44 -4.34 -4.14 -0.60
CA ILE A 44 -5.08 -5.42 -0.63
C ILE A 44 -4.96 -6.04 -2.03
N GLN A 45 -5.22 -5.26 -3.08
CA GLN A 45 -5.07 -5.73 -4.46
C GLN A 45 -3.64 -6.17 -4.78
N ALA A 46 -2.64 -5.39 -4.38
CA ALA A 46 -1.24 -5.74 -4.57
C ALA A 46 -0.87 -7.03 -3.83
N THR A 47 -1.40 -7.26 -2.63
CA THR A 47 -1.16 -8.51 -1.86
C THR A 47 -1.73 -9.72 -2.59
N ILE A 48 -2.99 -9.64 -3.03
CA ILE A 48 -3.64 -10.73 -3.79
C ILE A 48 -2.86 -11.05 -5.09
N LEU A 49 -2.38 -10.01 -5.78
CA LEU A 49 -1.58 -10.20 -7.00
C LEU A 49 -0.18 -10.73 -6.70
N ALA A 50 0.42 -10.34 -5.57
CA ALA A 50 1.70 -10.86 -5.13
C ALA A 50 1.61 -12.37 -4.86
N ASP A 51 0.59 -12.81 -4.12
CA ASP A 51 0.39 -14.24 -3.83
C ASP A 51 0.28 -15.05 -5.14
N ARG A 52 -0.54 -14.58 -6.09
CA ARG A 52 -0.69 -15.23 -7.40
C ARG A 52 0.61 -15.27 -8.21
N LEU A 53 1.35 -14.15 -8.25
CA LEU A 53 2.61 -14.08 -8.99
C LEU A 53 3.68 -14.95 -8.35
N VAL A 54 3.74 -14.99 -7.02
CA VAL A 54 4.67 -15.87 -6.30
C VAL A 54 4.35 -17.33 -6.55
N ASP A 55 3.07 -17.72 -6.52
CA ASP A 55 2.63 -19.09 -6.85
C ASP A 55 2.99 -19.44 -8.31
N GLU A 56 2.70 -18.54 -9.25
CA GLU A 56 3.02 -18.73 -10.67
C GLU A 56 4.53 -18.89 -10.88
N LEU A 57 5.35 -17.98 -10.35
CA LEU A 57 6.81 -18.03 -10.46
C LEU A 57 7.39 -19.28 -9.78
N SER A 58 6.84 -19.70 -8.64
CA SER A 58 7.28 -20.90 -7.93
C SER A 58 6.96 -22.17 -8.71
N SER A 59 5.88 -22.17 -9.49
CA SER A 59 5.47 -23.31 -10.31
C SER A 59 6.28 -23.50 -11.60
N GLN A 60 6.99 -22.45 -12.06
CA GLN A 60 7.81 -22.51 -13.26
C GLN A 60 9.05 -23.39 -13.06
N GLN A 61 9.52 -24.05 -14.13
CA GLN A 61 10.72 -24.90 -14.10
C GLN A 61 11.98 -24.17 -13.61
N GLY A 62 12.03 -22.83 -13.69
CA GLY A 62 13.11 -22.00 -13.15
C GLY A 62 12.97 -21.58 -11.69
N GLY A 63 11.80 -21.76 -11.07
CA GLY A 63 11.47 -21.18 -9.76
C GLY A 63 11.46 -19.65 -9.77
N ILE A 64 11.47 -19.05 -8.57
CA ILE A 64 11.48 -17.60 -8.44
C ILE A 64 12.87 -17.04 -8.84
N PRO A 65 12.95 -16.10 -9.80
CA PRO A 65 14.20 -15.50 -10.21
C PRO A 65 14.79 -14.62 -9.10
N VAL A 66 16.11 -14.61 -8.93
CA VAL A 66 16.80 -13.85 -7.86
C VAL A 66 16.89 -12.34 -8.18
N ASN A 67 16.87 -11.96 -9.46
CA ASN A 67 16.90 -10.57 -9.95
C ASN A 67 15.91 -10.36 -11.11
N GLY A 68 14.70 -10.88 -10.95
CA GLY A 68 13.63 -10.77 -11.93
C GLY A 68 12.89 -9.44 -11.84
N ARG A 69 12.29 -9.02 -12.94
CA ARG A 69 11.40 -7.87 -13.02
C ARG A 69 10.36 -8.10 -14.10
N GLY A 70 9.15 -7.62 -13.87
CA GLY A 70 8.09 -7.66 -14.87
C GLY A 70 6.94 -6.73 -14.55
N THR A 71 5.95 -6.71 -15.44
CA THR A 71 4.70 -5.97 -15.24
C THR A 71 3.71 -6.82 -14.45
N VAL A 72 2.82 -6.16 -13.71
CA VAL A 72 1.72 -6.85 -13.03
C VAL A 72 0.51 -6.91 -13.96
N PRO A 73 -0.02 -8.10 -14.28
CA PRO A 73 -1.19 -8.23 -15.15
C PRO A 73 -2.39 -7.44 -14.61
N GLY A 74 -3.09 -6.72 -15.49
CA GLY A 74 -4.25 -5.92 -15.13
C GLY A 74 -3.94 -4.56 -14.50
N ASN A 75 -2.66 -4.21 -14.28
CA ASN A 75 -2.28 -2.89 -13.80
C ASN A 75 -1.03 -2.34 -14.51
N GLY A 76 -1.25 -1.47 -15.50
CA GLY A 76 -0.19 -0.93 -16.36
C GLY A 76 0.85 -0.06 -15.64
N ASN A 77 0.55 0.40 -14.42
CA ASN A 77 1.45 1.24 -13.64
C ASN A 77 2.16 0.45 -12.53
N TRP A 78 1.98 -0.87 -12.46
CA TRP A 78 2.59 -1.69 -11.42
C TRP A 78 3.63 -2.63 -12.01
N ILE A 79 4.76 -2.71 -11.32
CA ILE A 79 5.84 -3.63 -11.65
C ILE A 79 6.12 -4.52 -10.46
N TRP A 80 6.43 -5.78 -10.72
CA TRP A 80 7.03 -6.65 -9.72
C TRP A 80 8.53 -6.71 -9.95
N GLN A 81 9.29 -6.89 -8.87
CA GLN A 81 10.71 -7.16 -8.93
C GLN A 81 11.13 -8.08 -7.79
N THR A 82 12.17 -8.86 -8.04
CA THR A 82 12.85 -9.67 -7.04
C THR A 82 14.28 -9.18 -6.84
N SER A 83 14.76 -9.26 -5.60
CA SER A 83 16.13 -8.90 -5.25
C SER A 83 16.67 -9.83 -4.16
N PRO A 84 17.94 -10.24 -4.20
CA PRO A 84 18.54 -11.04 -3.13
C PRO A 84 18.63 -10.21 -1.84
N LEU A 85 18.26 -10.82 -0.72
CA LEU A 85 18.47 -10.26 0.62
C LEU A 85 19.61 -10.93 1.38
N GLY A 86 19.90 -12.20 1.07
CA GLY A 86 20.95 -12.95 1.73
C GLY A 86 20.80 -14.45 1.52
N THR A 87 21.52 -15.21 2.34
CA THR A 87 21.48 -16.67 2.35
C THR A 87 21.12 -17.18 3.74
N ALA A 88 20.46 -18.33 3.79
CA ALA A 88 20.18 -19.08 5.00
C ALA A 88 20.73 -20.49 4.84
N ALA A 89 21.43 -21.00 5.86
CA ALA A 89 21.90 -22.38 5.88
C ALA A 89 20.88 -23.23 6.64
N PHE A 90 20.40 -24.31 6.03
CA PHE A 90 19.53 -25.28 6.69
C PHE A 90 20.12 -26.68 6.52
N SER A 91 20.62 -27.23 7.64
CA SER A 91 21.38 -28.49 7.73
C SER A 91 22.54 -28.62 6.73
N THR A 92 22.24 -29.08 5.51
CA THR A 92 23.18 -29.38 4.42
C THR A 92 22.88 -28.61 3.13
N ALA A 93 21.83 -27.79 3.11
CA ALA A 93 21.42 -27.00 1.95
C ALA A 93 21.59 -25.50 2.21
N THR A 94 22.22 -24.81 1.26
CA THR A 94 22.19 -23.35 1.20
C THR A 94 20.88 -22.91 0.56
N MET A 95 20.18 -21.98 1.20
CA MET A 95 18.99 -21.33 0.69
C MET A 95 19.30 -19.85 0.45
N GLN A 96 18.68 -19.27 -0.56
CA GLN A 96 18.71 -17.83 -0.81
C GLN A 96 17.40 -17.21 -0.34
N ILE A 97 17.51 -16.05 0.32
CA ILE A 97 16.36 -15.23 0.68
C ILE A 97 16.19 -14.19 -0.42
N VAL A 98 15.07 -14.22 -1.11
CA VAL A 98 14.73 -13.31 -2.21
C VAL A 98 13.54 -12.46 -1.78
N ARG A 99 13.70 -11.14 -1.83
CA ARG A 99 12.58 -10.21 -1.65
C ARG A 99 11.83 -10.05 -2.95
N PHE A 100 10.58 -10.48 -2.96
CA PHE A 100 9.60 -10.11 -3.95
C PHE A 100 8.88 -8.83 -3.53
N GLN A 101 8.68 -7.88 -4.45
CA GLN A 101 7.93 -6.67 -4.16
C GLN A 101 7.16 -6.19 -5.39
N ILE A 102 5.99 -5.61 -5.15
CA ILE A 102 5.23 -4.87 -6.16
C ILE A 102 5.33 -3.38 -5.86
N MET A 103 5.62 -2.60 -6.91
CA MET A 103 5.77 -1.15 -6.84
C MET A 103 4.88 -0.48 -7.88
N GLU A 104 4.35 0.69 -7.51
CA GLU A 104 3.66 1.59 -8.43
C GLU A 104 4.69 2.51 -9.10
N THR A 105 4.79 2.46 -10.43
CA THR A 105 5.59 3.38 -11.26
C THR A 105 4.83 4.69 -11.43
N SER A 106 4.89 5.52 -10.39
CA SER A 106 4.51 6.93 -10.36
C SER A 106 5.80 7.78 -10.29
N PRO A 107 5.81 9.09 -10.58
CA PRO A 107 6.98 9.96 -10.41
C PRO A 107 7.76 9.77 -9.10
N THR A 108 7.12 9.30 -8.04
CA THR A 108 7.78 8.73 -6.86
C THR A 108 7.39 7.27 -6.70
N PRO A 109 8.31 6.31 -6.96
CA PRO A 109 8.02 4.89 -6.82
C PRO A 109 7.56 4.56 -5.40
N THR A 110 6.38 3.96 -5.29
CA THR A 110 5.82 3.57 -3.99
C THR A 110 5.73 2.05 -3.92
N ARG A 111 6.33 1.47 -2.87
CA ARG A 111 6.19 0.04 -2.60
C ARG A 111 4.80 -0.25 -2.04
N LEU A 112 4.08 -1.15 -2.69
CA LEU A 112 2.73 -1.55 -2.29
C LEU A 112 2.76 -2.79 -1.39
N VAL A 113 3.62 -3.76 -1.71
CA VAL A 113 3.80 -5.00 -0.95
C VAL A 113 5.24 -5.48 -1.06
N SER A 114 5.70 -6.19 -0.03
CA SER A 114 6.99 -6.86 0.03
C SER A 114 6.78 -8.22 0.69
N VAL A 115 7.32 -9.27 0.10
CA VAL A 115 7.31 -10.63 0.64
C VAL A 115 8.73 -11.16 0.54
N ASP A 116 9.25 -11.68 1.64
CA ASP A 116 10.58 -12.29 1.67
C ASP A 116 10.40 -13.81 1.56
N ILE A 117 10.99 -14.39 0.51
CA ILE A 117 10.76 -15.76 0.09
C ILE A 117 12.08 -16.53 0.20
N VAL A 118 12.02 -17.74 0.74
CA VAL A 118 13.17 -18.63 0.84
C VAL A 118 13.15 -19.58 -0.34
N VAL A 119 14.21 -19.55 -1.15
CA VAL A 119 14.38 -20.43 -2.31
C VAL A 119 15.63 -21.28 -2.11
N ALA A 120 15.60 -22.55 -2.52
CA ALA A 120 16.79 -23.39 -2.48
C ALA A 120 17.84 -22.89 -3.49
N GLU A 121 19.10 -22.82 -3.08
CA GLU A 121 20.20 -22.54 -4.02
C GLU A 121 20.33 -23.71 -4.99
N ARG A 122 20.05 -23.49 -6.27
CA ARG A 122 20.32 -24.50 -7.30
C ARG A 122 21.82 -24.55 -7.54
N THR A 123 22.46 -25.65 -7.13
CA THR A 123 23.74 -26.05 -7.69
C THR A 123 23.57 -26.33 -9.20
N PRO A 124 24.46 -25.80 -10.05
CA PRO A 124 24.40 -26.02 -11.51
C PRO A 124 24.61 -27.48 -11.90
#